data_AF-C5L374-F1
#
_entry.id   AF-C5L374-F1
#
_cell.length_a   1.000
_cell.length_b   1.000
_cell.length_c   1.000
_cell.angle_alpha   90.00
_cell.angle_beta   90.00
_cell.angle_gamma   90.00
#
_symmetry.space_group_name_H-M   'P 1'
#
loop_
_entity.id
_entity.type
_entity.pdbx_description
1 polymer ?
#
loop_
_entity_poly.entity_id
_entity_poly.type
_entity_poly.pdbx_seq_one_letter_code
_entity_poly.pdbx_strand_id
1 'polypeptide(L)' 'MYASDPDFQFYKSGVYSSDTCNGGLDHAVVAVGYGNENGEDYFIGRNSWGTSWGQDGYFYLKRGVPGY' A
#
# COMPACT_ATOMS: atom_id res chain seq x y z
N MET A 1 7.51 4.61 0.38
CA MET A 1 6.89 3.75 1.42
C MET A 1 7.94 2.78 1.94
N TYR A 2 7.71 2.13 3.08
CA TYR A 2 8.56 1.05 3.59
C TYR A 2 8.12 -0.28 2.96
N ALA A 3 8.73 -0.63 1.83
CA ALA A 3 8.39 -1.82 1.04
C ALA A 3 9.24 -3.05 1.40
N SER A 4 10.24 -2.90 2.28
CA SER A 4 10.93 -4.03 2.88
C SER A 4 10.10 -4.75 3.96
N ASP A 5 8.93 -4.21 4.34
CA ASP A 5 7.94 -4.92 5.15
C ASP A 5 7.52 -6.23 4.44
N PRO A 6 7.71 -7.42 5.05
CA PRO A 6 7.30 -8.69 4.48
C PRO A 6 5.82 -8.72 4.07
N ASP A 7 4.94 -8.06 4.84
CA ASP A 7 3.51 -8.02 4.54
C ASP A 7 3.23 -7.24 3.24
N PHE A 8 4.04 -6.23 2.95
CA PHE A 8 3.97 -5.53 1.67
C PHE A 8 4.58 -6.35 0.53
N GLN A 9 5.73 -7.00 0.77
CA GLN A 9 6.38 -7.83 -0.25
C GLN A 9 5.45 -8.93 -0.79
N PHE A 10 4.70 -9.57 0.10
CA PHE A 10 3.80 -10.66 -0.24
C PHE A 10 2.34 -10.24 -0.44
N TYR A 11 2.05 -8.92 -0.44
CA TYR A 11 0.70 -8.39 -0.66
C TYR A 11 0.03 -8.98 -1.91
N LYS A 12 -1.23 -9.37 -1.76
CA LYS A 12 -2.07 -9.92 -2.84
C LYS A 12 -3.31 -9.07 -3.11
N SER A 13 -4.03 -8.65 -2.08
CA SER A 13 -5.29 -7.91 -2.23
C SER A 13 -5.72 -7.23 -0.94
N GLY A 14 -6.74 -6.37 -1.03
CA GLY A 14 -7.33 -5.67 0.11
C GLY A 14 -6.63 -4.36 0.45
N VAL A 15 -7.05 -3.69 1.51
CA VAL A 15 -6.42 -2.46 2.00
C VAL A 15 -5.24 -2.84 2.88
N TYR A 16 -4.02 -2.59 2.38
CA TYR A 16 -2.80 -2.77 3.15
C TYR A 16 -2.67 -1.64 4.20
N SER A 17 -2.37 -2.06 5.42
CA SER A 17 -2.01 -1.22 6.55
C SER A 17 -0.93 -1.96 7.32
N SER A 18 0.08 -1.24 7.82
CA SER A 18 1.13 -1.83 8.64
C SER A 18 1.20 -1.09 9.96
N ASP A 19 1.11 -1.86 11.05
CA ASP A 19 1.30 -1.36 12.42
C ASP A 19 2.79 -1.12 12.74
N THR A 20 3.69 -1.54 11.84
CA THR A 20 5.15 -1.50 12.04
C THR A 20 5.86 -0.52 11.11
N CYS A 21 5.13 0.24 10.30
CA CYS A 21 5.75 1.21 9.43
C CYS A 21 6.53 2.22 10.30
N ASN A 22 7.84 2.28 10.09
CA ASN A 22 8.80 2.92 10.99
C ASN A 22 9.31 4.27 10.43
N GLY A 23 8.65 4.78 9.39
CA GLY A 23 9.08 5.98 8.65
C GLY A 23 10.29 5.76 7.73
N GLY A 24 10.85 4.54 7.67
CA GLY A 24 11.94 4.16 6.78
C GLY A 24 11.45 4.09 5.34
N LEU A 25 11.60 5.17 4.58
CA LEU A 25 11.28 5.19 3.15
C LEU A 25 12.39 4.48 2.37
N ASP A 26 12.06 3.39 1.69
CA ASP A 26 13.01 2.61 0.87
C ASP A 26 12.54 2.37 -0.58
N HIS A 27 11.26 2.63 -0.88
CA HIS A 27 10.68 2.37 -2.20
C HIS A 27 9.75 3.49 -2.68
N ALA A 28 9.88 3.82 -3.97
CA ALA A 28 9.07 4.84 -4.64
C ALA A 28 8.01 4.18 -5.54
N VAL A 29 6.80 4.72 -5.48
CA VAL A 29 5.59 4.23 -6.17
C VAL A 29 4.76 5.44 -6.61
N VAL A 30 3.74 5.21 -7.45
CA VAL A 30 2.88 6.29 -7.95
C VAL A 30 1.49 6.16 -7.35
N ALA A 31 1.03 7.19 -6.63
CA ALA A 31 -0.37 7.30 -6.27
C ALA A 31 -1.18 7.72 -7.50
N VAL A 32 -2.16 6.91 -7.89
CA VAL A 32 -2.99 7.12 -9.09
C VAL A 32 -4.45 7.41 -8.78
N GLY A 33 -4.84 7.31 -7.50
CA GLY A 33 -6.20 7.57 -7.07
C GLY A 33 -6.38 7.34 -5.58
N TYR A 34 -7.64 7.41 -5.14
CA TYR A 34 -8.07 7.14 -3.77
C TYR A 34 -9.50 6.59 -3.80
N GLY A 35 -9.90 5.94 -2.72
CA GLY A 35 -11.24 5.40 -2.54
C GLY A 35 -11.64 5.34 -1.08
N ASN A 36 -12.86 4.86 -0.88
CA ASN A 36 -13.42 4.52 0.42
C ASN A 36 -14.22 3.23 0.25
N GLU A 37 -14.02 2.27 1.15
CA GLU A 37 -14.82 1.06 1.20
C GLU A 37 -15.14 0.73 2.66
N ASN A 38 -16.43 0.58 3.00
CA ASN A 38 -16.90 0.24 4.35
C ASN A 38 -16.36 1.17 5.47
N GLY A 39 -16.16 2.46 5.16
CA GLY A 39 -15.60 3.42 6.11
C GLY A 39 -14.07 3.42 6.18
N GLU A 40 -13.39 2.58 5.40
CA GLU A 40 -11.94 2.60 5.26
C GLU A 40 -11.52 3.42 4.05
N ASP A 41 -10.87 4.55 4.31
CA ASP A 41 -10.23 5.38 3.30
C ASP A 41 -8.89 4.77 2.85
N TYR A 42 -8.63 4.76 1.54
CA TYR A 42 -7.37 4.25 0.99
C TYR A 42 -6.86 5.05 -0.22
N PHE A 43 -5.56 5.01 -0.44
CA PHE A 43 -4.91 5.40 -1.69
C PHE A 43 -4.79 4.20 -2.62
N ILE A 44 -4.85 4.46 -3.93
CA ILE A 44 -4.54 3.47 -4.97
C ILE A 44 -3.13 3.75 -5.45
N GLY A 45 -2.22 2.80 -5.19
CA GLY A 45 -0.83 2.86 -5.63
C GLY A 45 -0.58 1.94 -6.81
N ARG A 46 0.10 2.46 -7.83
CA ARG A 46 0.68 1.67 -8.92
C ARG A 46 2.10 1.28 -8.54
N ASN A 47 2.38 -0.03 -8.52
CA ASN A 47 3.71 -0.56 -8.27
C ASN A 47 4.44 -0.88 -9.59
N SER A 48 5.73 -1.21 -9.48
CA SER A 48 6.63 -1.52 -10.59
C SER A 48 7.15 -2.97 -10.57
N TRP A 49 6.50 -3.87 -9.82
CA TRP A 49 6.92 -5.28 -9.64
C TRP A 49 6.17 -6.29 -10.53
N GLY A 50 5.58 -5.80 -11.63
CA GLY A 50 4.81 -6.62 -12.57
C GLY A 50 3.37 -6.89 -12.12
N THR A 51 2.55 -7.40 -13.04
CA THR A 51 1.11 -7.61 -12.82
C THR A 51 0.79 -8.81 -11.93
N SER A 52 1.73 -9.75 -11.77
CA SER A 52 1.57 -10.91 -10.87
C SER A 52 1.65 -10.55 -9.38
N TRP A 53 2.07 -9.32 -9.07
CA TRP A 53 2.16 -8.82 -7.71
C TRP A 53 0.92 -7.98 -7.38
N GLY A 54 0.41 -8.10 -6.15
CA GLY A 54 -0.78 -7.37 -5.72
C GLY A 54 -2.01 -7.63 -6.61
N GLN A 55 -2.83 -6.58 -6.75
CA GLN A 55 -4.03 -6.59 -7.59
C GLN A 55 -3.65 -6.05 -8.97
N ASP A 56 -3.23 -6.93 -9.87
CA ASP A 56 -2.78 -6.57 -11.23
C ASP A 56 -1.66 -5.52 -11.26
N GLY A 57 -0.74 -5.57 -10.29
CA GLY A 57 0.35 -4.60 -10.11
C GLY A 57 0.00 -3.36 -9.29
N TYR A 58 -1.21 -3.31 -8.71
CA TYR A 58 -1.66 -2.24 -7.83
C TYR A 58 -1.80 -2.70 -6.39
N PHE A 59 -1.85 -1.73 -5.48
CA PHE A 59 -2.14 -1.94 -4.07
C PHE A 59 -3.03 -0.82 -3.54
N TYR A 60 -3.80 -1.13 -2.50
CA TYR A 60 -4.55 -0.14 -1.74
C TYR A 60 -3.84 0.10 -0.42
N LEU A 61 -3.58 1.35 -0.07
CA LEU A 61 -2.88 1.74 1.15
C LEU A 61 -3.83 2.52 2.05
N LYS A 62 -4.02 2.06 3.29
CA LYS A 62 -4.88 2.73 4.26
C LYS A 62 -4.47 4.19 4.45
N ARG A 63 -5.44 5.09 4.41
CA ARG A 63 -5.27 6.53 4.53
C ARG A 63 -5.80 7.01 5.87
N GLY A 64 -5.16 8.04 6.44
CA GLY A 64 -5.59 8.61 7.72
C GLY A 64 -5.25 7.76 8.94
N VAL A 65 -4.23 6.90 8.84
CA VAL A 65 -3.70 6.17 10.01
C VAL A 65 -2.93 7.16 10.90
N PRO A 66 -3.34 7.37 12.17
CA PRO A 66 -2.61 8.22 13.11
C PRO A 66 -1.33 7.50 13.57
N GLY A 67 -0.18 8.18 13.59
CA GLY A 67 1.07 7.55 14.06
C GLY A 67 2.33 7.94 13.31
N TYR A 68 2.20 8.79 12.29
CA TYR A 68 3.19 9.76 11.84
C TYR A 68 2.55 11.13 11.85
#